data_AF-A0A4R5D8F9-F1
#
_entry.id   AF-A0A4R5D8F9-F1
#
_cell.length_a   1.000
_cell.length_b   1.000
_cell.length_c   1.000
_cell.angle_alpha   90.00
_cell.angle_beta   90.00
_cell.angle_gamma   90.00
#
_symmetry.space_group_name_H-M   'P 1'
#
loop_
_entity.id
_entity.type
_entity.pdbx_description
1 polymer ?
#
loop_
_entity_poly.entity_id
_entity_poly.type
_entity_poly.pdbx_seq_one_letter_code
_entity_poly.pdbx_strand_id
1 'polypeptide(L)'
;MILMSEENREIAEDLTEKEYLNTETISVDFDFSDSNILLNIPDGWEMKKIKDIGKVTSGTTPLRSNKTYHTDGNIPWVKTTDLNNSLIINTEEKVTELALKETSLRIYPKNTVLVAMYGGFNQIGRTGILGIDAAINQALSAITVDAEETDPTFY
;
A
#
# COMPACT_ATOMS: atom_id res chain seq x y z
N MET A 1 29.15 24.97 1.58
CA MET A 1 28.01 25.43 0.75
C MET A 1 28.59 25.78 -0.62
N ILE A 2 28.59 24.84 -1.56
CA ILE A 2 29.13 25.08 -2.91
C ILE A 2 27.99 25.74 -3.69
N LEU A 3 28.11 27.04 -3.94
CA LEU A 3 27.22 27.76 -4.83
C LEU A 3 27.57 27.34 -6.26
N MET A 4 26.73 26.50 -6.87
CA MET A 4 26.80 26.28 -8.32
C MET A 4 26.42 27.58 -9.02
N SER A 5 27.21 27.99 -10.02
CA SER A 5 26.90 29.14 -10.87
C SER A 5 25.59 28.90 -11.64
N GLU A 6 24.86 29.98 -11.98
CA GLU A 6 23.59 29.89 -12.73
C GLU A 6 23.73 29.10 -14.03
N GLU A 7 24.87 29.23 -14.70
CA GLU A 7 25.22 28.49 -15.92
C GLU A 7 25.32 26.97 -15.70
N ASN A 8 25.81 26.54 -14.52
CA ASN A 8 25.87 25.11 -14.15
C ASN A 8 24.49 24.57 -13.71
N ARG A 9 23.54 25.45 -13.39
CA ARG A 9 22.17 25.08 -13.03
C ARG A 9 21.33 24.84 -14.29
N GLU A 10 21.46 25.69 -15.31
CA GLU A 10 20.80 25.49 -16.60
C GLU A 10 21.29 24.20 -17.31
N ILE A 11 22.59 23.89 -17.25
CA ILE A 11 23.14 22.65 -17.82
C ILE A 11 22.61 21.41 -17.08
N ALA A 12 22.46 21.49 -15.75
CA ALA A 12 21.90 20.40 -14.96
C ALA A 12 20.41 20.19 -15.25
N GLU A 13 19.64 21.28 -15.40
CA GLU A 13 18.21 21.25 -15.75
C GLU A 13 17.99 20.64 -17.14
N ASP A 14 18.78 21.04 -18.16
CA ASP A 14 18.71 20.51 -19.54
C ASP A 14 19.16 19.04 -19.63
N LEU A 15 20.10 18.60 -18.78
CA LEU A 15 20.51 17.19 -18.67
C LEU A 15 19.40 16.33 -18.03
N THR A 16 18.73 16.82 -16.98
CA THR A 16 17.57 16.13 -16.41
C THR A 16 16.43 16.02 -17.41
N GLU A 17 16.07 17.09 -18.11
CA GLU A 17 15.00 17.03 -19.12
C GLU A 17 15.33 16.05 -20.26
N LYS A 18 16.59 15.99 -20.71
CA LYS A 18 17.02 15.00 -21.72
C LYS A 18 17.01 13.56 -21.23
N GLU A 19 17.31 13.30 -19.95
CA GLU A 19 17.14 11.97 -19.34
C GLU A 19 15.66 11.57 -19.22
N TYR A 20 14.78 12.51 -18.84
CA TYR A 20 13.33 12.30 -18.79
C TYR A 20 12.72 12.06 -20.18
N LEU A 21 13.23 12.71 -21.23
CA LEU A 21 12.76 12.55 -22.61
C LEU A 21 13.26 11.27 -23.29
N ASN A 22 14.28 10.60 -22.76
CA ASN A 22 14.84 9.37 -23.32
C ASN A 22 14.29 8.07 -22.71
N THR A 23 13.46 8.17 -21.68
CA THR A 23 12.55 7.07 -21.34
C THR A 23 11.30 7.25 -22.18
N GLU A 24 10.95 6.27 -23.02
CA GLU A 24 9.63 6.20 -23.65
C GLU A 24 8.57 6.25 -22.54
N THR A 25 8.13 7.46 -22.20
CA THR A 25 7.07 7.66 -21.24
C THR A 25 5.81 7.29 -21.98
N ILE A 26 5.36 6.05 -21.80
CA ILE A 26 4.04 5.64 -22.26
C ILE A 26 3.04 6.42 -21.42
N SER A 27 2.56 7.56 -21.94
CA SER A 27 1.40 8.25 -21.40
C SER A 27 0.18 7.37 -21.65
N VAL A 28 -0.19 6.59 -20.63
CA VAL A 28 -1.43 5.81 -20.61
C VAL A 28 -2.54 6.71 -20.10
N ASP A 29 -3.32 7.28 -21.02
CA ASP A 29 -4.60 7.91 -20.66
C ASP A 29 -5.55 6.81 -20.17
N PHE A 30 -5.71 6.71 -18.85
CA PHE A 30 -6.52 5.68 -18.23
C PHE A 30 -7.99 6.11 -18.19
N ASP A 31 -8.73 5.85 -19.27
CA ASP A 31 -10.20 5.93 -19.25
C ASP A 31 -10.80 4.62 -18.71
N PHE A 32 -11.31 4.65 -17.48
CA PHE A 32 -11.94 3.51 -16.81
C PHE A 32 -13.26 3.06 -17.45
N SER A 33 -13.80 3.80 -18.43
CA SER A 33 -15.11 3.54 -19.02
C SER A 33 -15.09 2.62 -20.25
N ASP A 34 -13.94 2.49 -20.93
CA ASP A 34 -13.81 1.69 -22.15
C ASP A 34 -13.03 0.39 -21.92
N SER A 35 -13.66 -0.74 -22.21
CA SER A 35 -13.08 -2.08 -22.12
C SER A 35 -12.01 -2.39 -23.19
N ASN A 36 -11.61 -1.40 -23.99
CA ASN A 36 -10.67 -1.54 -25.10
C ASN A 36 -9.49 -0.59 -24.95
N ILE A 37 -8.90 -0.53 -23.75
CA ILE A 37 -7.57 0.07 -23.60
C ILE A 37 -6.59 -0.87 -24.31
N LEU A 38 -6.07 -0.44 -25.46
CA LEU A 38 -4.94 -1.10 -26.11
C LEU A 38 -3.67 -0.76 -25.30
N LEU A 39 -3.50 -1.44 -24.17
CA LEU A 39 -2.24 -1.41 -23.44
C LEU A 39 -1.20 -2.16 -24.25
N ASN A 40 -0.16 -1.48 -24.69
CA ASN A 40 1.00 -2.12 -25.29
C ASN A 40 1.83 -2.77 -24.17
N ILE A 41 1.37 -3.91 -23.66
CA ILE A 41 2.06 -4.69 -22.63
C ILE A 41 3.10 -5.61 -23.28
N PRO A 42 4.24 -5.91 -22.63
CA PRO A 42 5.25 -6.79 -23.21
C PRO A 42 4.73 -8.22 -23.42
N ASP A 43 5.34 -8.95 -24.37
CA ASP A 43 5.02 -10.36 -24.63
C ASP A 43 5.15 -11.19 -23.33
N GLY A 44 4.12 -11.98 -23.04
CA GLY A 44 4.04 -12.81 -21.83
C GLY A 44 3.43 -12.12 -20.60
N TRP A 45 3.11 -10.81 -20.67
CA TRP A 45 2.35 -10.13 -19.63
C TRP A 45 0.84 -10.30 -19.83
N GLU A 46 0.11 -10.34 -18.72
CA GLU A 46 -1.35 -10.40 -18.70
C GLU A 46 -1.89 -9.27 -17.81
N MET A 47 -2.91 -8.55 -18.29
CA MET A 47 -3.63 -7.58 -17.48
C MET A 47 -4.73 -8.27 -16.68
N LYS A 48 -4.61 -8.24 -15.34
CA LYS A 48 -5.62 -8.77 -14.42
C LYS A 48 -6.22 -7.67 -13.55
N LYS A 49 -7.48 -7.84 -13.12
CA LYS A 49 -8.05 -6.99 -12.06
C LYS A 49 -7.58 -7.53 -10.72
N ILE A 50 -7.41 -6.65 -9.72
CA ILE A 50 -7.00 -7.06 -8.36
C ILE A 50 -7.91 -8.15 -7.78
N LYS A 51 -9.22 -8.04 -8.03
CA LYS A 51 -10.21 -9.04 -7.59
C LYS A 51 -10.03 -10.44 -8.20
N ASP A 52 -9.28 -10.54 -9.30
CA ASP A 52 -9.04 -11.80 -10.02
C ASP A 52 -7.76 -12.50 -9.51
N ILE A 53 -6.91 -11.80 -8.76
CA ILE A 53 -5.67 -12.34 -8.16
C ILE A 53 -5.75 -12.49 -6.63
N GLY A 54 -6.78 -11.91 -6.00
CA GLY A 54 -6.89 -11.94 -4.56
C GLY A 54 -8.18 -11.35 -4.02
N LYS A 55 -8.33 -11.50 -2.71
CA LYS A 55 -9.46 -10.96 -1.96
C LYS A 55 -9.09 -9.61 -1.37
N VAL A 56 -9.92 -8.60 -1.64
CA VAL A 56 -9.77 -7.26 -1.08
C VAL A 56 -10.80 -7.03 0.03
N THR A 57 -10.36 -6.65 1.21
CA THR A 57 -11.23 -6.25 2.33
C THR A 57 -10.64 -5.11 3.14
N SER A 58 -11.49 -4.32 3.80
CA SER A 58 -11.03 -3.28 4.74
C SER A 58 -10.92 -3.81 6.17
N GLY A 59 -10.18 -3.09 7.01
CA GLY A 59 -10.13 -3.36 8.45
C GLY A 59 -11.28 -2.76 9.26
N THR A 60 -11.06 -2.65 10.57
CA THR A 60 -12.00 -2.06 11.54
C THR A 60 -11.23 -1.31 12.62
N THR A 61 -11.73 -0.16 13.08
CA THR A 61 -11.26 0.51 14.30
C THR A 61 -12.25 0.23 15.42
N PRO A 62 -11.84 -0.52 16.46
CA PRO A 62 -12.59 -0.59 17.71
C PRO A 62 -12.79 0.80 18.30
N LEU A 63 -13.87 0.98 19.05
CA LEU A 63 -14.15 2.26 19.72
C LEU A 63 -12.99 2.65 20.64
N ARG A 64 -12.26 3.71 20.25
CA ARG A 64 -11.12 4.27 21.02
C ARG A 64 -11.50 4.66 22.44
N SER A 65 -12.75 5.06 22.66
CA SER A 65 -13.28 5.40 23.98
C SER A 65 -13.40 4.18 24.89
N ASN A 66 -13.55 2.97 24.34
CA ASN A 66 -13.54 1.74 25.11
C ASN A 66 -12.11 1.22 25.28
N LYS A 67 -11.48 1.61 26.40
CA LYS A 67 -10.07 1.28 26.67
C LYS A 67 -9.81 -0.23 26.74
N THR A 68 -10.81 -1.06 27.07
CA THR A 68 -10.62 -2.52 27.17
C THR A 68 -10.27 -3.18 25.83
N TYR A 69 -10.49 -2.48 24.72
CA TYR A 69 -10.09 -2.95 23.39
C TYR A 69 -8.61 -2.74 23.08
N HIS A 70 -7.89 -1.93 23.87
CA HIS A 70 -6.52 -1.52 23.58
C HIS A 70 -5.56 -1.74 24.75
N THR A 71 -6.00 -1.53 25.99
CA THR A 71 -5.18 -1.73 27.19
C THR A 71 -4.72 -3.18 27.28
N ASP A 72 -3.41 -3.38 27.47
CA ASP A 72 -2.75 -4.69 27.53
C ASP A 72 -2.99 -5.57 26.29
N GLY A 73 -3.25 -4.94 25.14
CA GLY A 73 -3.38 -5.62 23.85
C GLY A 73 -2.09 -6.33 23.43
N ASN A 74 -2.26 -7.54 22.89
CA ASN A 74 -1.17 -8.38 22.40
C ASN A 74 -1.23 -8.63 20.88
N ILE A 75 -2.37 -8.34 20.23
CA ILE A 75 -2.57 -8.50 18.80
C ILE A 75 -2.10 -7.22 18.07
N PRO A 76 -1.14 -7.33 17.13
CA PRO A 76 -0.72 -6.19 16.31
C PRO A 76 -1.89 -5.56 15.56
N TRP A 77 -2.00 -4.24 15.59
CA TRP A 77 -3.05 -3.50 14.90
C TRP A 77 -2.46 -2.37 14.06
N VAL A 78 -2.47 -2.56 12.74
CA VAL A 78 -1.83 -1.69 11.76
C VAL A 78 -2.74 -0.51 11.41
N LYS A 79 -2.16 0.69 11.40
CA LYS A 79 -2.78 1.94 10.96
C LYS A 79 -2.05 2.47 9.72
N THR A 80 -2.63 3.48 9.06
CA THR A 80 -2.02 4.17 7.91
C THR A 80 -0.65 4.76 8.20
N THR A 81 -0.38 5.15 9.45
CA THR A 81 0.93 5.68 9.89
C THR A 81 2.02 4.62 9.96
N ASP A 82 1.65 3.34 10.01
CA ASP A 82 2.60 2.22 10.02
C ASP A 82 3.07 1.85 8.61
N LEU A 83 2.38 2.34 7.55
CA LEU A 83 2.74 2.06 6.16
C LEU A 83 3.87 3.00 5.69
N ASN A 84 4.99 2.37 5.31
CA ASN A 84 6.21 3.03 4.86
C ASN A 84 6.79 2.38 3.59
N ASN A 85 5.94 1.77 2.76
CA ASN A 85 6.31 1.04 1.54
C ASN A 85 7.32 -0.09 1.83
N SER A 86 7.08 -0.84 2.92
CA SER A 86 8.02 -1.84 3.44
C SER A 86 7.30 -2.97 4.19
N LEU A 87 8.09 -3.93 4.67
CA LEU A 87 7.60 -5.03 5.49
C LEU A 87 7.25 -4.56 6.91
N ILE A 88 6.06 -4.90 7.39
CA ILE A 88 5.55 -4.56 8.71
C ILE A 88 5.74 -5.75 9.63
N ILE A 89 6.74 -5.67 10.52
CA ILE A 89 7.09 -6.74 11.48
C ILE A 89 6.73 -6.41 12.93
N ASN A 90 6.23 -5.19 13.17
CA ASN A 90 5.73 -4.73 14.46
C ASN A 90 4.78 -3.54 14.24
N THR A 91 3.94 -3.25 15.23
CA THR A 91 3.03 -2.10 15.24
C THR A 91 3.23 -1.27 16.51
N GLU A 92 2.97 0.03 16.42
CA GLU A 92 2.94 0.92 17.60
C GLU A 92 1.81 0.53 18.55
N GLU A 93 0.63 0.22 17.98
CA GLU A 93 -0.57 -0.08 18.74
C GLU A 93 -0.98 -1.54 18.60
N LYS A 94 -1.64 -2.04 19.64
CA LYS A 94 -2.18 -3.39 19.70
C LYS A 94 -3.64 -3.35 20.15
N VAL A 95 -4.36 -4.41 19.83
CA VAL A 95 -5.74 -4.65 20.29
C VAL A 95 -5.80 -5.91 21.15
N THR A 96 -6.86 -6.03 21.93
CA THR A 96 -7.10 -7.20 22.79
C THR A 96 -7.92 -8.26 22.07
N GLU A 97 -7.87 -9.49 22.59
CA GLU A 97 -8.76 -10.58 22.16
C GLU A 97 -10.24 -10.22 22.33
N LEU A 98 -10.56 -9.39 23.33
CA LEU A 98 -11.91 -8.87 23.54
C LEU A 98 -12.36 -8.02 22.34
N ALA A 99 -11.47 -7.16 21.81
CA ALA A 99 -11.77 -6.36 20.64
C ALA A 99 -12.04 -7.23 19.41
N LEU A 100 -11.29 -8.33 19.21
CA LEU A 100 -11.56 -9.30 18.15
C LEU A 100 -12.93 -9.96 18.31
N LYS A 101 -13.32 -10.29 19.53
CA LYS A 101 -14.59 -10.98 19.82
C LYS A 101 -15.81 -10.07 19.71
N GLU A 102 -15.70 -8.82 20.14
CA GLU A 102 -16.83 -7.89 20.28
C GLU A 102 -16.97 -6.90 19.12
N THR A 103 -16.06 -6.93 18.15
CA THR A 103 -16.09 -6.05 16.97
C THR A 103 -15.92 -6.86 15.67
N SER A 104 -15.99 -6.16 14.54
CA SER A 104 -15.73 -6.74 13.22
C SER A 104 -14.24 -6.83 12.87
N LEU A 105 -13.34 -6.65 13.84
CA LEU A 105 -11.91 -6.87 13.66
C LEU A 105 -11.64 -8.29 13.14
N ARG A 106 -10.61 -8.40 12.29
CA ARG A 106 -10.15 -9.66 11.72
C ARG A 106 -8.64 -9.65 11.68
N ILE A 107 -8.05 -10.84 11.81
CA ILE A 107 -6.63 -11.06 11.60
C ILE A 107 -6.39 -11.36 10.14
N TYR A 108 -5.43 -10.64 9.57
CA TYR A 108 -4.90 -10.89 8.24
C TYR A 108 -3.57 -11.63 8.38
N PRO A 109 -3.34 -12.68 7.59
CA PRO A 109 -2.12 -13.44 7.66
C PRO A 109 -0.94 -12.62 7.15
N LYS A 110 0.26 -12.99 7.60
CA LYS A 110 1.54 -12.63 6.96
C LYS A 110 1.42 -12.76 5.42
N ASN A 111 2.14 -11.90 4.70
CA ASN A 111 2.16 -11.73 3.25
C ASN A 111 0.91 -11.06 2.65
N THR A 112 -0.03 -10.57 3.48
CA THR A 112 -1.09 -9.68 3.00
C THR A 112 -0.50 -8.32 2.62
N VAL A 113 -0.85 -7.83 1.43
CA VAL A 113 -0.49 -6.48 0.96
C VAL A 113 -1.51 -5.48 1.49
N LEU A 114 -1.04 -4.38 2.08
CA LEU A 114 -1.85 -3.29 2.62
C LEU A 114 -1.70 -2.05 1.76
N VAL A 115 -2.81 -1.35 1.52
CA VAL A 115 -2.85 -0.06 0.81
C VAL A 115 -3.65 0.94 1.64
N ALA A 116 -3.09 2.12 1.88
CA ALA A 116 -3.79 3.22 2.54
C ALA A 116 -4.79 3.88 1.59
N MET A 117 -6.08 3.76 1.89
CA MET A 117 -7.17 4.34 1.08
C MET A 117 -7.37 5.83 1.35
N TYR A 118 -7.23 6.23 2.61
CA TYR A 118 -7.36 7.62 3.06
C TYR A 118 -6.54 7.82 4.34
N GLY A 119 -6.23 9.06 4.68
CA GLY A 119 -5.42 9.36 5.85
C GLY A 119 -4.97 10.82 5.86
N GLY A 120 -3.99 11.13 6.71
CA GLY A 120 -3.38 12.46 6.75
C GLY A 120 -2.47 12.73 5.55
N PHE A 121 -1.78 13.86 5.58
CA PHE A 121 -0.85 14.30 4.54
C PHE A 121 0.16 13.20 4.18
N ASN A 122 0.35 12.97 2.88
CA ASN A 122 1.26 11.98 2.30
C ASN A 122 1.01 10.51 2.68
N GLN A 123 -0.19 10.12 3.14
CA GLN A 123 -0.49 8.73 3.50
C GLN A 123 -1.24 7.94 2.42
N ILE A 124 -2.06 8.60 1.59
CA ILE A 124 -2.87 7.93 0.57
C ILE A 124 -1.96 7.23 -0.45
N GLY A 125 -2.28 5.97 -0.78
CA GLY A 125 -1.52 5.18 -1.74
C GLY A 125 -0.23 4.56 -1.19
N ARG A 126 0.17 4.88 0.06
CA ARG A 126 1.25 4.14 0.71
C ARG A 126 0.88 2.68 0.85
N THR A 127 1.90 1.83 0.79
CA THR A 127 1.74 0.39 0.90
C THR A 127 2.54 -0.18 2.06
N GLY A 128 2.28 -1.44 2.38
CA GLY A 128 3.11 -2.25 3.26
C GLY A 128 2.73 -3.72 3.14
N ILE A 129 3.67 -4.61 3.43
CA ILE A 129 3.41 -6.06 3.42
C ILE A 129 3.44 -6.54 4.87
N LEU A 130 2.45 -7.31 5.29
CA LEU A 130 2.46 -7.92 6.62
C LEU A 130 3.59 -8.94 6.72
N GLY A 131 4.56 -8.69 7.61
CA GLY A 131 5.59 -9.67 7.99
C GLY A 131 5.16 -10.56 9.16
N ILE A 132 4.04 -10.20 9.81
CA ILE A 132 3.41 -10.89 10.94
C ILE A 132 1.89 -10.89 10.75
N ASP A 133 1.20 -11.81 11.39
CA ASP A 133 -0.27 -11.79 11.45
C ASP A 133 -0.73 -10.55 12.24
N ALA A 134 -1.68 -9.80 11.68
CA ALA A 134 -2.12 -8.54 12.27
C ALA A 134 -3.56 -8.20 11.91
N ALA A 135 -4.23 -7.46 12.78
CA ALA A 135 -5.43 -6.73 12.41
C ALA A 135 -5.08 -5.37 11.78
N ILE A 136 -6.01 -4.77 11.06
CA ILE A 136 -5.80 -3.46 10.42
C ILE A 136 -6.98 -2.52 10.70
N ASN A 137 -6.76 -1.21 10.63
CA ASN A 137 -7.82 -0.21 10.74
C ASN A 137 -8.67 -0.10 9.45
N GLN A 138 -9.82 0.59 9.49
CA GLN A 138 -10.71 0.75 8.34
C GLN A 138 -10.17 1.64 7.20
N ALA A 139 -9.06 2.34 7.43
CA ALA A 139 -8.43 3.20 6.42
C ALA A 139 -7.48 2.43 5.50
N LEU A 140 -7.23 1.15 5.82
CA LEU A 140 -6.40 0.24 5.04
C LEU A 140 -7.27 -0.77 4.28
N SER A 141 -6.90 -1.01 3.02
CA SER A 141 -7.32 -2.16 2.24
C SER A 141 -6.28 -3.26 2.37
N ALA A 142 -6.71 -4.45 2.78
CA ALA A 142 -5.93 -5.68 2.71
C ALA A 142 -6.23 -6.42 1.41
N ILE A 143 -5.16 -6.81 0.71
CA ILE A 143 -5.19 -7.65 -0.47
C ILE A 143 -4.49 -8.96 -0.08
N THR A 144 -5.29 -10.01 0.12
CA THR A 144 -4.78 -11.36 0.35
C THR A 144 -4.81 -12.12 -0.96
N VAL A 145 -3.64 -12.54 -1.43
CA VAL A 145 -3.46 -13.25 -2.69
C VAL A 145 -3.21 -14.74 -2.46
N ASP A 146 -3.43 -15.55 -3.50
CA ASP A 146 -2.93 -16.92 -3.51
C ASP A 146 -1.42 -16.91 -3.80
N ALA A 147 -0.62 -17.40 -2.85
CA ALA A 147 0.83 -17.39 -2.96
C ALA A 147 1.38 -18.39 -4.00
N GLU A 148 0.57 -19.35 -4.46
CA GLU A 148 0.95 -20.25 -5.55
C GLU A 148 0.88 -19.56 -6.92
N GLU A 149 0.01 -18.55 -7.06
CA GLU A 149 -0.24 -17.85 -8.32
C GLU A 149 0.36 -16.45 -8.36
N THR A 150 0.52 -15.80 -7.21
CA THR A 150 0.92 -14.39 -7.10
C THR A 150 1.94 -14.19 -5.99
N ASP A 151 3.10 -13.64 -6.33
CA ASP A 151 4.09 -13.18 -5.36
C ASP A 151 3.72 -11.78 -4.83
N PRO A 152 3.36 -11.64 -3.54
CA PRO A 152 3.00 -10.34 -2.96
C PRO A 152 4.19 -9.39 -2.83
N THR A 153 5.41 -9.85 -3.09
CA THR A 153 6.65 -9.07 -3.00
C THR A 153 7.19 -8.62 -4.36
N PHE A 154 6.51 -8.95 -5.47
CA PHE A 154 6.92 -8.54 -6.81
C PHE A 154 6.85 -7.00 -6.98
N TYR A 155 7.97 -6.38 -7.37
CA TYR A 155 8.10 -4.93 -7.64
C TYR A 155 9.02 -4.65 -8.82
#